data_AF-A0A2S0N8X6-F1
#
_entry.id   AF-A0A2S0N8X6-F1
#
_cell.length_a   1.000
_cell.length_b   1.000
_cell.length_c   1.000
_cell.angle_alpha   90.00
_cell.angle_beta   90.00
_cell.angle_gamma   90.00
#
_symmetry.space_group_name_H-M   'P 1'
#
loop_
_entity.id
_entity.type
_entity.pdbx_description
1 polymer ?
#
loop_
_entity_poly.entity_id
_entity_poly.type
_entity_poly.pdbx_seq_one_letter_code
_entity_poly.pdbx_strand_id
1 'polypeptide(L)'
;MRRIALAAAVALTALAAGEAHAIRILGHGTDQCSVWLRVRTTPQAAEYREWMLGYLSASAFHKNKDILRNMTYDQVLSRVTADCQRAPTKRLDDILDGFLR
;
A
#
# COMPACT_ATOMS: atom_id res chain seq x y z
N MET A 1 -7.83 -3.81 51.39
CA MET A 1 -8.02 -4.88 50.36
C MET A 1 -8.78 -4.39 49.12
N ARG A 2 -9.95 -3.75 49.23
CA ARG A 2 -10.78 -3.31 48.09
C ARG A 2 -10.11 -2.33 47.10
N ARG A 3 -9.24 -1.44 47.59
CA ARG A 3 -8.50 -0.47 46.74
C ARG A 3 -7.36 -1.08 45.93
N ILE A 4 -6.75 -2.17 46.44
CA ILE A 4 -5.66 -2.88 45.76
C ILE A 4 -6.21 -3.70 44.60
N ALA A 5 -7.36 -4.35 44.79
CA ALA A 5 -8.06 -5.10 43.75
C ALA A 5 -8.47 -4.21 42.56
N LEU A 6 -8.90 -2.97 42.83
CA LEU A 6 -9.27 -2.02 41.77
C LEU A 6 -8.05 -1.55 40.97
N ALA A 7 -6.93 -1.27 41.64
CA ALA A 7 -5.69 -0.86 40.96
C ALA A 7 -5.11 -1.98 40.09
N ALA A 8 -5.17 -3.23 40.58
CA ALA A 8 -4.77 -4.40 39.80
C ALA A 8 -5.66 -4.59 38.56
N ALA A 9 -6.98 -4.44 38.70
CA ALA A 9 -7.91 -4.56 37.58
C ALA A 9 -7.67 -3.50 36.49
N VAL A 10 -7.37 -2.25 36.87
CA VAL A 10 -7.04 -1.17 35.91
C VAL A 10 -5.69 -1.38 35.23
N ALA A 11 -4.70 -1.93 35.95
CA ALA A 11 -3.41 -2.27 35.35
C ALA A 11 -3.54 -3.41 34.31
N LEU A 12 -4.40 -4.40 34.60
CA LEU A 12 -4.69 -5.51 33.68
C LEU A 12 -5.41 -5.05 32.39
N THR A 13 -6.32 -4.08 32.46
CA THR A 13 -6.98 -3.54 31.26
C THR A 13 -6.07 -2.64 30.43
N ALA A 14 -5.11 -1.94 31.05
CA ALA A 14 -4.13 -1.12 30.34
C ALA A 14 -3.13 -1.95 29.53
N LEU A 15 -2.78 -3.15 29.99
CA LEU A 15 -1.89 -4.08 29.28
C LEU A 15 -2.56 -4.73 28.06
N ALA A 16 -3.88 -4.98 28.13
CA ALA A 16 -4.62 -5.61 27.03
C ALA A 16 -4.86 -4.67 25.83
N ALA A 17 -4.74 -3.35 26.01
CA ALA A 17 -4.94 -2.36 24.94
C ALA A 17 -3.71 -2.20 24.01
N GLY A 18 -2.57 -2.82 24.33
CA GLY A 18 -1.30 -2.65 23.61
C GLY A 18 -1.12 -3.53 22.36
N GLU A 19 -1.94 -4.57 22.17
CA GLU A 19 -1.80 -5.52 21.06
C GLU A 19 -2.77 -5.26 19.91
N ALA A 20 -2.96 -3.98 19.56
CA ALA A 20 -3.50 -3.65 18.24
C ALA A 20 -2.46 -4.05 17.20
N HIS A 21 -2.47 -5.31 16.77
CA HIS A 21 -1.71 -5.75 15.59
C HIS A 21 -2.16 -4.86 14.43
N ALA A 22 -1.31 -3.91 14.05
CA ALA A 22 -1.50 -3.14 12.83
C ALA A 22 -1.49 -4.15 11.68
N ILE A 23 -2.67 -4.44 11.12
CA ILE A 23 -2.78 -5.31 9.96
C ILE A 23 -2.02 -4.62 8.84
N ARG A 24 -0.85 -5.16 8.51
CA ARG A 24 -0.02 -4.64 7.44
C ARG A 24 -0.48 -5.27 6.13
N ILE A 25 -1.45 -4.64 5.49
CA ILE A 25 -1.88 -5.04 4.14
C ILE A 25 -0.79 -4.59 3.17
N LEU A 26 0.12 -5.51 2.83
CA LEU A 26 1.25 -5.23 1.94
C LEU A 26 0.89 -5.36 0.45
N GLY A 27 -0.23 -6.05 0.14
CA GLY A 27 -0.71 -6.28 -1.24
C GLY A 27 0.43 -6.59 -2.22
N HIS A 28 0.36 -6.00 -3.41
CA HIS A 28 1.44 -6.10 -4.40
C HIS A 28 2.53 -5.02 -4.24
N GLY A 29 2.41 -4.13 -3.24
CA GLY A 29 3.33 -3.01 -3.07
C GLY A 29 4.75 -3.44 -2.73
N THR A 30 4.90 -4.51 -1.96
CA THR A 30 6.21 -5.07 -1.59
C THR A 30 6.88 -5.86 -2.70
N ASP A 31 6.16 -6.20 -3.75
CA ASP A 31 6.73 -6.93 -4.87
C ASP A 31 7.72 -6.04 -5.62
N GLN A 32 8.82 -6.64 -6.06
CA GLN A 32 9.75 -5.95 -6.93
C GLN A 32 9.11 -5.70 -8.30
N CYS A 33 9.47 -4.60 -8.93
CA CYS A 33 9.07 -4.27 -10.29
C CYS A 33 9.35 -5.40 -11.29
N SER A 34 10.41 -6.17 -11.12
CA SER A 34 10.67 -7.36 -11.94
C SER A 34 9.53 -8.40 -11.93
N VAL A 35 8.78 -8.48 -10.84
CA VAL A 35 7.60 -9.36 -10.72
C VAL A 35 6.47 -8.82 -11.57
N TRP A 36 6.10 -7.54 -11.42
CA TRP A 36 5.13 -6.87 -12.30
C TRP A 36 5.51 -7.06 -13.77
N LEU A 37 6.78 -6.82 -14.12
CA LEU A 37 7.25 -6.96 -15.49
C LEU A 37 7.06 -8.39 -16.03
N ARG A 38 7.13 -9.42 -15.19
CA ARG A 38 6.91 -10.81 -15.57
C ARG A 38 5.43 -11.14 -15.73
N VAL A 39 4.59 -10.65 -14.82
CA VAL A 39 3.18 -11.05 -14.73
C VAL A 39 2.23 -10.14 -15.52
N ARG A 40 2.67 -8.98 -16.00
CA ARG A 40 1.82 -7.99 -16.70
C ARG A 40 1.09 -8.50 -17.95
N THR A 41 1.55 -9.61 -18.53
CA THR A 41 0.94 -10.27 -19.71
C THR A 41 0.19 -11.55 -19.36
N THR A 42 0.00 -11.86 -18.08
CA THR A 42 -0.70 -13.05 -17.60
C THR A 42 -2.02 -12.65 -16.92
N PRO A 43 -2.93 -13.60 -16.63
CA PRO A 43 -4.15 -13.30 -15.87
C PRO A 43 -3.90 -12.66 -14.50
N GLN A 44 -2.75 -12.92 -13.88
CA GLN A 44 -2.34 -12.34 -12.60
C GLN A 44 -2.21 -10.81 -12.67
N ALA A 45 -2.03 -10.23 -13.86
CA ALA A 45 -1.97 -8.78 -14.04
C ALA A 45 -3.23 -8.06 -13.53
N ALA A 46 -4.39 -8.71 -13.48
CA ALA A 46 -5.62 -8.09 -12.98
C ALA A 46 -5.46 -7.62 -11.53
N GLU A 47 -5.00 -8.49 -10.63
CA GLU A 47 -4.83 -8.19 -9.20
C GLU A 47 -3.82 -7.05 -8.97
N TYR A 48 -2.73 -7.05 -9.72
CA TYR A 48 -1.73 -5.97 -9.69
C TYR A 48 -2.32 -4.64 -10.12
N ARG A 49 -3.11 -4.61 -11.20
CA ARG A 49 -3.68 -3.37 -11.73
C ARG A 49 -4.72 -2.79 -10.78
N GLU A 50 -5.59 -3.62 -10.21
CA GLU A 50 -6.57 -3.18 -9.21
C GLU A 50 -5.87 -2.65 -7.95
N TRP A 51 -4.83 -3.35 -7.48
CA TRP A 51 -4.07 -2.90 -6.31
C TRP A 51 -3.36 -1.56 -6.57
N MET A 52 -2.70 -1.38 -7.73
CA MET A 52 -2.03 -0.12 -8.09
C MET A 52 -3.02 1.06 -8.15
N LEU A 53 -4.19 0.85 -8.77
CA LEU A 53 -5.22 1.88 -8.84
C LEU A 53 -5.78 2.25 -7.47
N GLY A 54 -6.05 1.24 -6.63
CA GLY A 54 -6.51 1.46 -5.25
C GLY A 54 -5.49 2.26 -4.45
N TYR A 55 -4.20 1.89 -4.56
CA TYR A 55 -3.10 2.59 -3.90
C TYR A 55 -3.00 4.05 -4.33
N LEU A 56 -3.01 4.33 -5.65
CA LEU A 56 -2.93 5.68 -6.18
C LEU A 56 -4.16 6.51 -5.79
N SER A 57 -5.35 5.94 -5.83
CA SER A 57 -6.60 6.62 -5.44
C SER A 57 -6.60 6.99 -3.96
N ALA A 58 -6.22 6.06 -3.08
CA ALA A 58 -6.10 6.32 -1.65
C ALA A 58 -5.03 7.38 -1.34
N SER A 59 -3.89 7.32 -2.04
CA SER A 59 -2.80 8.28 -1.87
C SER A 59 -3.17 9.67 -2.36
N ALA A 60 -3.86 9.77 -3.51
CA ALA A 60 -4.40 11.01 -4.05
C ALA A 60 -5.35 11.70 -3.06
N PHE A 61 -6.29 10.92 -2.50
CA PHE A 61 -7.21 11.39 -1.47
C PHE A 61 -6.46 11.89 -0.23
N HIS A 62 -5.54 11.07 0.30
CA HIS A 62 -4.81 11.41 1.52
C HIS A 62 -3.90 12.64 1.35
N LYS A 63 -3.33 12.84 0.17
CA LYS A 63 -2.48 14.00 -0.16
C LYS A 63 -3.27 15.22 -0.63
N ASN A 64 -4.59 15.11 -0.80
CA ASN A 64 -5.45 16.13 -1.42
C ASN A 64 -4.86 16.63 -2.76
N LYS A 65 -4.39 15.69 -3.59
CA LYS A 65 -3.79 15.97 -4.90
C LYS A 65 -4.46 15.10 -5.96
N ASP A 66 -4.89 15.71 -7.06
CA ASP A 66 -5.38 14.99 -8.24
C ASP A 66 -4.19 14.53 -9.11
N ILE A 67 -3.52 13.46 -8.67
CA ILE A 67 -2.30 12.92 -9.31
C ILE A 67 -2.59 12.13 -10.59
N LEU A 68 -3.85 11.78 -10.83
CA LEU A 68 -4.30 11.03 -12.01
C LEU A 68 -5.03 11.94 -13.01
N ARG A 69 -5.04 13.25 -12.76
CA ARG A 69 -5.72 14.22 -13.61
C ARG A 69 -5.27 14.08 -15.06
N ASN A 70 -6.25 13.99 -15.96
CA ASN A 70 -6.03 13.85 -17.40
C ASN A 70 -5.25 12.58 -17.82
N MET A 71 -5.18 11.57 -16.96
CA MET A 71 -4.60 10.26 -17.31
C MET A 71 -5.71 9.23 -17.51
N THR A 72 -5.61 8.45 -18.58
CA THR A 72 -6.39 7.22 -18.73
C THR A 72 -5.77 6.09 -17.89
N TYR A 73 -6.56 5.06 -17.62
CA TYR A 73 -6.09 3.82 -17.02
C TYR A 73 -4.83 3.27 -17.70
N ASP A 74 -4.86 3.17 -19.04
CA ASP A 74 -3.74 2.63 -19.82
C ASP A 74 -2.49 3.52 -19.72
N GLN A 75 -2.66 4.85 -19.65
CA GLN A 75 -1.55 5.79 -19.47
C GLN A 75 -0.90 5.63 -18.09
N VAL A 76 -1.69 5.42 -17.03
CA VAL A 76 -1.17 5.14 -15.69
C VAL A 76 -0.33 3.86 -15.70
N LEU A 77 -0.87 2.76 -16.23
CA LEU A 77 -0.16 1.49 -16.26
C LEU A 77 1.05 1.47 -17.19
N SER A 78 0.98 2.20 -18.30
CA SER A 78 2.12 2.38 -19.20
C SER A 78 3.25 3.12 -18.50
N ARG A 79 2.93 4.17 -17.74
CA ARG A 79 3.92 4.88 -16.91
C ARG A 79 4.53 3.97 -15.85
N VAL A 80 3.72 3.24 -15.07
CA VAL A 80 4.21 2.28 -14.07
C VAL A 80 5.15 1.26 -14.69
N THR A 81 4.78 0.72 -15.86
CA THR A 81 5.59 -0.26 -16.58
C THR A 81 6.93 0.35 -17.03
N ALA A 82 6.92 1.57 -17.56
CA ALA A 82 8.14 2.27 -17.97
C ALA A 82 9.06 2.58 -16.78
N ASP A 83 8.49 2.99 -15.65
CA ASP A 83 9.23 3.22 -14.40
C ASP A 83 9.83 1.92 -13.85
N CYS A 84 9.06 0.83 -13.86
CA CYS A 84 9.55 -0.48 -13.45
C CYS A 84 10.65 -1.04 -14.38
N GLN A 85 10.58 -0.76 -15.69
CA GLN A 85 11.67 -1.12 -16.63
C GLN A 85 12.97 -0.39 -16.30
N ARG A 86 12.89 0.88 -15.86
CA ARG A 86 14.07 1.66 -15.45
C ARG A 86 14.65 1.21 -14.11
N ALA A 87 13.82 0.66 -13.22
CA ALA A 87 14.22 0.30 -11.87
C ALA A 87 13.62 -1.05 -11.43
N PRO A 88 14.06 -2.18 -12.04
CA PRO A 88 13.42 -3.49 -11.83
C PRO A 88 13.54 -4.04 -10.41
N THR A 89 14.54 -3.58 -9.64
CA THR A 89 14.77 -3.99 -8.24
C THR A 89 14.01 -3.15 -7.22
N LYS A 90 13.40 -2.03 -7.63
CA LYS A 90 12.56 -1.23 -6.74
C LYS A 90 11.26 -1.96 -6.46
N ARG A 91 10.68 -1.68 -5.30
CA ARG A 91 9.34 -2.12 -4.97
C ARG A 91 8.31 -1.37 -5.80
N LEU A 92 7.16 -1.99 -5.99
CA LEU A 92 6.09 -1.40 -6.77
C LEU A 92 5.53 -0.15 -6.09
N ASP A 93 5.38 -0.14 -4.76
CA ASP A 93 4.94 1.05 -4.03
C ASP A 93 5.93 2.22 -4.13
N ASP A 94 7.24 1.97 -4.11
CA ASP A 94 8.26 3.00 -4.35
C ASP A 94 8.13 3.66 -5.73
N ILE A 95 7.68 2.90 -6.75
CA ILE A 95 7.37 3.44 -8.09
C ILE A 95 6.08 4.28 -8.05
N LEU A 96 5.03 3.77 -7.41
CA LEU A 96 3.74 4.47 -7.32
C LEU A 96 3.85 5.78 -6.53
N ASP A 97 4.69 5.83 -5.49
CA ASP A 97 5.03 7.07 -4.78
C ASP A 97 5.62 8.15 -5.69
N GLY A 98 6.20 7.76 -6.84
CA GLY A 98 6.66 8.69 -7.88
C GLY A 98 5.53 9.50 -8.52
N PHE A 99 4.27 9.09 -8.41
CA PHE A 99 3.11 9.88 -8.84
C PHE A 99 2.75 11.00 -7.86
N LEU A 100 3.23 10.94 -6.61
CA LEU A 100 2.86 11.88 -5.55
C LEU A 100 3.77 13.12 -5.46
N ARG A 101 4.93 13.06 -6.13
CA ARG A 101 5.94 14.11 -6.19
C ARG A 101 5.49 15.18 -7.17
#